data_AF-A0AAJ3DBR7-F1
#
_entry.id   AF-A0AAJ3DBR7-F1
#
_cell.length_a   1.000
_cell.length_b   1.000
_cell.length_c   1.000
_cell.angle_alpha   90.00
_cell.angle_beta   90.00
_cell.angle_gamma   90.00
#
_symmetry.space_group_name_H-M   'P 1'
#
loop_
_entity.id
_entity.type
_entity.pdbx_description
1 polymer ?
#
loop_
_entity_poly.entity_id
_entity_poly.type
_entity_poly.pdbx_seq_one_letter_code
_entity_poly.pdbx_strand_id
1 'polypeptide(L)'
;MRVKGGTVTRARRKKMIKLAKGYRGQRHINYKVAKQQVWKSWFYAFRDRKQTKRNFRKLWIARINAAARMNGLSYSRFMNGLSLMGSTLNRKMLADLAVSDFEAFSALADAAKKALADNGQVVREASPATSEKGVKINAAAPKAAKKVVSSEKPSDKNTVAEIKAYLSANGIDFPASAKKAELLALV
;
A
#
# COMPACT_ATOMS: atom_id res chain seq x y z
N MET A 1 13.78 -36.18 53.66
CA MET A 1 12.41 -35.59 53.70
C MET A 1 11.95 -35.27 52.27
N ARG A 2 10.81 -35.79 51.79
CA ARG A 2 10.31 -35.55 50.42
C ARG A 2 9.50 -34.26 50.34
N VAL A 3 9.99 -33.25 49.62
CA VAL A 3 9.30 -31.97 49.43
C VAL A 3 8.35 -32.04 48.22
N LYS A 4 7.10 -31.60 48.39
CA LYS A 4 6.11 -31.54 47.30
C LYS A 4 6.33 -30.30 46.42
N GLY A 5 6.55 -30.48 45.10
CA GLY A 5 6.86 -29.39 44.14
C GLY A 5 5.67 -28.66 43.49
N GLY A 6 4.43 -28.89 43.96
CA GLY A 6 3.21 -28.42 43.29
C GLY A 6 3.06 -26.90 43.20
N THR A 7 3.33 -26.19 44.30
CA THR A 7 3.15 -24.73 44.41
C THR A 7 4.10 -23.97 43.48
N VAL A 8 5.38 -24.35 43.46
CA VAL A 8 6.41 -23.75 42.59
C VAL A 8 6.06 -23.97 41.11
N THR A 9 5.59 -25.17 40.77
CA THR A 9 5.19 -25.50 39.40
C THR A 9 3.98 -24.67 38.94
N ARG A 10 2.96 -24.52 39.81
CA ARG A 10 1.78 -23.68 39.52
C ARG A 10 2.17 -22.22 39.31
N ALA A 11 3.05 -21.66 40.15
CA ALA A 11 3.54 -20.30 40.04
C ALA A 11 4.27 -20.05 38.70
N ARG A 12 5.17 -20.96 38.29
CA ARG A 12 5.87 -20.88 37.00
C ARG A 12 4.90 -20.89 35.81
N ARG A 13 3.88 -21.76 35.84
CA ARG A 13 2.86 -21.83 34.78
C ARG A 13 2.03 -20.56 34.70
N LYS A 14 1.56 -20.05 35.83
CA LYS A 14 0.82 -18.78 35.90
C LYS A 14 1.63 -17.60 35.35
N LYS A 15 2.94 -17.52 35.64
CA LYS A 15 3.82 -16.48 35.08
C LYS A 15 3.85 -16.50 33.54
N MET A 16 4.04 -17.67 32.94
CA MET A 16 4.09 -17.80 31.47
C MET A 16 2.75 -17.50 30.81
N ILE A 17 1.64 -17.97 31.38
CA ILE A 17 0.30 -17.67 30.85
C ILE A 17 -0.02 -16.18 31.00
N LYS A 18 0.39 -15.53 32.10
CA LYS A 18 0.24 -14.08 32.28
C LYS A 18 0.99 -13.28 31.20
N LEU A 19 2.19 -13.72 30.81
CA LEU A 19 2.97 -13.11 29.73
C LEU A 19 2.39 -13.37 28.34
N ALA A 20 1.64 -14.47 28.17
CA ALA A 20 1.03 -14.87 26.90
C ALA A 20 -0.39 -14.29 26.68
N LYS A 21 -0.87 -13.43 27.59
CA LYS A 21 -2.18 -12.78 27.45
C LYS A 21 -2.24 -12.01 26.12
N GLY A 22 -3.35 -12.16 25.40
CA GLY A 22 -3.56 -11.55 24.08
C GLY A 22 -3.08 -12.40 22.90
N TYR A 23 -2.39 -13.53 23.12
CA TYR A 23 -2.05 -14.43 22.01
C TYR A 23 -3.27 -15.19 21.51
N ARG A 24 -3.36 -15.40 20.19
CA ARG A 24 -4.51 -16.07 19.55
C ARG A 24 -4.50 -17.60 19.76
N GLY A 25 -5.68 -18.17 19.99
CA GLY A 25 -5.89 -19.63 20.04
C GLY A 25 -5.22 -20.29 21.25
N GLN A 26 -4.63 -21.47 21.07
CA GLN A 26 -4.02 -22.23 22.18
C GLN A 26 -2.79 -21.55 22.81
N ARG A 27 -2.24 -20.51 22.19
CA ARG A 27 -1.01 -19.83 22.60
C ARG A 27 -1.15 -19.01 23.90
N HIS A 28 -2.36 -18.73 24.38
CA HIS A 28 -2.59 -18.12 25.70
C HIS A 28 -3.20 -19.09 26.72
N ILE A 29 -3.69 -20.26 26.29
CA ILE A 29 -4.41 -21.23 27.13
C ILE A 29 -3.47 -22.34 27.62
N ASN A 30 -2.76 -23.00 26.70
CA ASN A 30 -1.92 -24.16 27.03
C ASN A 30 -0.51 -23.70 27.40
N TYR A 31 -0.05 -24.04 28.61
CA TYR A 31 1.29 -23.68 29.10
C TYR A 31 2.43 -24.08 28.16
N LYS A 32 2.39 -25.29 27.57
CA LYS A 32 3.48 -25.77 26.70
C LYS A 32 3.61 -24.89 25.45
N VAL A 33 2.48 -24.64 24.80
CA VAL A 33 2.39 -23.81 23.59
C VAL A 33 2.68 -22.34 23.91
N ALA A 34 2.13 -21.83 25.01
CA ALA A 34 2.38 -20.47 25.48
C ALA A 34 3.86 -20.21 25.76
N LYS A 35 4.55 -21.13 26.44
CA LYS A 35 5.98 -21.03 26.71
C LYS A 35 6.79 -20.89 25.41
N GLN A 36 6.55 -21.77 24.43
CA GLN A 36 7.23 -21.73 23.13
C GLN A 36 6.99 -20.40 22.41
N GLN A 37 5.75 -19.90 22.41
CA GLN A 37 5.40 -18.64 21.77
C GLN A 37 6.04 -17.44 22.47
N VAL A 38 6.04 -17.40 23.81
CA VAL A 38 6.67 -16.33 24.59
C VAL A 38 8.17 -16.26 24.27
N TRP A 39 8.85 -17.41 24.20
CA TRP A 39 10.27 -17.46 23.89
C TRP A 39 10.58 -16.93 22.49
N LYS A 40 9.79 -17.34 21.49
CA LYS A 40 9.89 -16.82 20.12
C LYS A 40 9.64 -15.31 20.06
N SER A 41 8.65 -14.83 20.82
CA SER A 41 8.31 -13.41 20.88
C SER A 41 9.41 -12.58 21.54
N TRP A 42 10.11 -13.12 22.55
CA TRP A 42 11.28 -12.46 23.14
C TRP A 42 12.47 -12.38 22.17
N PHE A 43 12.71 -13.45 21.41
CA PHE A 43 13.74 -13.43 20.37
C PHE A 43 13.45 -12.36 19.31
N TYR A 44 12.20 -12.30 18.82
CA TYR A 44 11.78 -11.24 17.90
C TYR A 44 11.86 -9.85 18.50
N ALA A 45 11.40 -9.65 19.74
CA ALA A 45 11.51 -8.37 20.42
C ALA A 45 12.97 -7.88 20.54
N PHE A 46 13.91 -8.77 20.86
CA PHE A 46 15.33 -8.41 20.93
C PHE A 46 15.90 -8.04 19.56
N ARG A 47 15.64 -8.85 18.53
CA ARG A 47 16.05 -8.58 17.15
C ARG A 47 15.46 -7.25 16.65
N ASP A 48 14.16 -7.07 16.86
CA ASP A 48 13.41 -5.96 16.30
C ASP A 48 13.77 -4.64 16.99
N ARG A 49 14.12 -4.62 18.29
CA ARG A 49 14.70 -3.42 18.93
C ARG A 49 15.95 -2.91 18.20
N LYS A 50 16.79 -3.79 17.64
CA LYS A 50 17.94 -3.40 16.82
C LYS A 50 17.50 -2.95 15.42
N GLN A 51 16.53 -3.64 14.83
CA GLN A 51 16.02 -3.35 13.48
C GLN A 51 15.23 -2.04 13.41
N THR A 52 14.47 -1.68 14.44
CA THR A 52 13.65 -0.46 14.50
C THR A 52 14.48 0.80 14.22
N LYS A 53 15.72 0.86 14.73
CA LYS A 53 16.65 1.96 14.44
C LYS A 53 16.95 2.08 12.93
N ARG A 54 17.10 0.95 12.24
CA ARG A 54 17.32 0.90 10.78
C ARG A 54 16.04 1.25 10.02
N ASN A 55 14.89 0.77 10.47
CA ASN A 55 13.59 1.06 9.85
C ASN A 55 13.27 2.57 9.91
N PHE A 56 13.47 3.22 11.06
CA PHE A 56 13.33 4.68 11.17
C PHE A 56 14.32 5.43 10.28
N ARG A 57 15.58 5.00 10.22
CA ARG A 57 16.55 5.61 9.32
C ARG A 57 16.14 5.48 7.86
N LYS A 58 15.62 4.32 7.43
CA LYS A 58 15.07 4.12 6.07
C LYS A 58 13.92 5.08 5.79
N LEU A 59 13.00 5.25 6.75
CA LEU A 59 11.88 6.18 6.64
C LEU A 59 12.36 7.64 6.51
N TRP A 60 13.32 8.06 7.34
CA TRP A 60 13.87 9.41 7.28
C TRP A 60 14.56 9.69 5.93
N ILE A 61 15.32 8.72 5.41
CA ILE A 61 15.95 8.84 4.09
C ILE A 61 14.89 8.98 2.99
N ALA A 62 13.81 8.20 3.05
CA ALA A 62 12.73 8.29 2.07
C ALA A 62 12.06 9.68 2.08
N ARG A 63 11.78 10.22 3.27
CA ARG A 63 11.21 11.57 3.44
C ARG A 63 12.14 12.66 2.90
N ILE A 64 13.41 12.63 3.31
CA ILE A 64 14.43 13.59 2.85
C ILE A 64 14.61 13.49 1.33
N ASN A 65 14.63 12.28 0.77
CA ASN A 65 14.78 12.09 -0.67
C ASN A 65 13.60 12.67 -1.45
N ALA A 66 12.37 12.51 -0.95
CA ALA A 66 11.21 13.14 -1.55
C ALA A 66 11.34 14.68 -1.55
N ALA A 67 11.67 15.27 -0.40
CA ALA A 67 11.85 16.72 -0.28
C ALA A 67 13.04 17.25 -1.09
N ALA A 68 14.16 16.57 -1.10
CA ALA A 68 15.33 16.93 -1.91
C ALA A 68 15.00 16.93 -3.40
N ARG A 69 14.21 15.93 -3.86
CA ARG A 69 13.79 15.84 -5.26
C ARG A 69 12.83 16.96 -5.66
N MET A 70 11.95 17.40 -4.76
CA MET A 70 11.12 18.58 -5.01
C MET A 70 11.98 19.84 -5.24
N ASN A 71 13.13 19.93 -4.57
CA ASN A 71 14.12 21.00 -4.75
C ASN A 71 15.16 20.71 -5.86
N GLY A 72 14.94 19.72 -6.72
CA GLY A 72 15.83 19.39 -7.85
C GLY A 72 17.14 18.67 -7.49
N LEU A 73 17.28 18.19 -6.25
CA LEU A 73 18.45 17.45 -5.77
C LEU A 73 18.16 15.95 -5.54
N SER A 74 19.19 15.12 -5.74
CA SER A 74 19.15 13.75 -5.22
C SER A 74 19.59 13.72 -3.75
N TYR A 75 19.06 12.76 -2.98
CA TYR A 75 19.46 12.57 -1.57
C TYR A 75 20.98 12.49 -1.38
N SER A 76 21.70 11.76 -2.25
CA SER A 76 23.15 11.61 -2.15
C SER A 76 23.87 12.95 -2.30
N ARG A 77 23.47 13.74 -3.30
CA ARG A 77 24.04 15.08 -3.54
C ARG A 77 23.69 16.04 -2.40
N PHE A 78 22.44 16.05 -1.94
CA PHE A 78 22.02 16.87 -0.80
C PHE A 78 22.85 16.57 0.46
N MET A 79 23.02 15.29 0.82
CA MET A 79 23.84 14.90 1.97
C MET A 79 25.32 15.25 1.79
N ASN A 80 25.84 15.17 0.56
CA ASN A 80 27.20 15.62 0.25
C ASN A 80 27.33 17.14 0.46
N GLY A 81 26.41 17.94 -0.09
CA GLY A 81 26.40 19.40 0.07
C GLY A 81 26.34 19.82 1.54
N LEU A 82 25.50 19.17 2.35
CA LEU A 82 25.46 19.42 3.80
C LEU A 82 26.78 19.09 4.50
N SER A 83 27.48 18.03 4.07
CA SER A 83 28.78 17.65 4.62
C SER A 83 29.87 18.65 4.25
N LEU A 84 29.86 19.16 3.01
CA LEU A 84 30.80 20.17 2.53
C LEU A 84 30.62 21.51 3.25
N MET A 85 29.37 21.86 3.58
CA MET A 85 29.03 23.02 4.41
C MET A 85 29.40 22.83 5.90
N GLY A 86 29.84 21.64 6.32
CA GLY A 86 30.16 21.34 7.72
C GLY A 86 28.94 21.17 8.64
N SER A 87 27.74 21.00 8.08
CA SER A 87 26.51 20.86 8.87
C SER A 87 26.36 19.46 9.46
N THR A 88 26.32 19.37 10.79
CA THR A 88 26.19 18.12 11.55
C THR A 88 24.74 17.72 11.82
N LEU A 89 23.82 18.05 10.89
CA LEU A 89 22.40 17.80 11.07
C LEU A 89 22.05 16.30 10.99
N ASN A 90 21.33 15.84 12.01
CA ASN A 90 20.84 14.47 12.06
C ASN A 90 19.67 14.26 11.08
N ARG A 91 19.62 13.06 10.48
CA ARG A 91 18.55 12.68 9.53
C ARG A 91 17.16 12.68 10.15
N LYS A 92 17.05 12.45 11.46
CA LYS A 92 15.78 12.60 12.18
C LYS A 92 15.25 14.02 12.06
N MET A 93 16.11 15.02 12.32
CA MET A 93 15.74 16.43 12.27
C MET A 93 15.48 16.89 10.83
N LEU A 94 16.32 16.49 9.87
CA LEU A 94 16.11 16.81 8.45
C LEU A 94 14.78 16.25 7.93
N ALA A 95 14.41 15.04 8.34
CA ALA A 95 13.14 14.43 7.92
C ALA A 95 11.92 15.02 8.62
N ASP A 96 12.10 15.63 9.79
CA ASP A 96 11.06 16.35 10.51
C ASP A 96 10.84 17.74 9.88
N LEU A 97 11.93 18.46 9.66
CA LEU A 97 11.97 19.75 8.99
C LEU A 97 11.34 19.67 7.59
N ALA A 98 11.65 18.63 6.82
CA ALA A 98 11.04 18.36 5.52
C ALA A 98 9.50 18.23 5.55
N VAL A 99 8.90 17.94 6.72
CA VAL A 99 7.45 17.78 6.90
C VAL A 99 6.84 19.01 7.57
N SER A 100 7.50 19.57 8.59
CA SER A 100 6.97 20.69 9.37
C SER A 100 7.13 22.03 8.68
N ASP A 101 8.28 22.27 8.05
CA ASP A 101 8.63 23.54 7.42
C ASP A 101 9.42 23.29 6.13
N PHE A 102 8.68 23.26 5.02
CA PHE A 102 9.27 23.02 3.71
C PHE A 102 10.13 24.20 3.21
N GLU A 103 9.84 25.43 3.62
CA GLU A 103 10.58 26.62 3.19
C GLU A 103 11.99 26.61 3.76
N ALA A 104 12.12 26.32 5.07
CA ALA A 104 13.42 26.15 5.70
C ALA A 104 14.22 24.98 5.07
N PHE A 105 13.54 23.90 4.65
CA PHE A 105 14.20 22.79 3.96
C PHE A 105 14.71 23.21 2.58
N SER A 106 13.94 24.02 1.86
CA SER A 106 14.32 24.55 0.54
C SER A 106 15.55 25.47 0.65
N ALA A 107 15.58 26.36 1.65
CA ALA A 107 16.75 27.20 1.92
C ALA A 107 18.03 26.38 2.20
N LEU A 108 17.91 25.28 2.97
CA LEU A 108 19.02 24.34 3.18
C LEU A 108 19.42 23.60 1.90
N ALA A 109 18.46 23.26 1.04
CA ALA A 109 18.74 22.61 -0.24
C ALA A 109 19.50 23.55 -1.18
N ASP A 110 19.16 24.83 -1.20
CA ASP A 110 19.86 25.82 -2.03
C ASP A 110 21.26 26.15 -1.49
N ALA A 111 21.42 26.23 -0.16
CA ALA A 111 22.75 26.31 0.45
C ALA A 111 23.62 25.09 0.07
N ALA A 112 23.03 23.89 0.09
CA ALA A 112 23.71 22.67 -0.33
C ALA A 112 24.06 22.67 -1.84
N LYS A 113 23.23 23.25 -2.71
CA LYS A 113 23.56 23.42 -4.15
C LYS A 113 24.78 24.31 -4.34
N LYS A 114 24.85 25.45 -3.63
CA LYS A 114 25.98 26.38 -3.71
C LYS A 114 27.29 25.69 -3.31
N ALA A 115 27.30 25.01 -2.16
CA ALA A 115 28.48 24.27 -1.69
C ALA A 115 28.96 23.17 -2.65
N LEU A 116 28.03 22.54 -3.41
CA LEU A 116 28.38 21.56 -4.44
C LEU A 116 28.98 22.21 -5.69
N ALA A 117 28.46 23.37 -6.10
CA ALA A 117 28.98 24.15 -7.21
C ALA A 117 30.41 24.64 -6.92
N ASP A 118 30.66 25.12 -5.71
CA ASP A 118 31.98 25.57 -5.26
C ASP A 118 33.04 24.45 -5.31
N ASN A 119 32.62 23.20 -5.11
CA ASN A 119 33.48 22.01 -5.21
C ASN A 119 33.57 21.43 -6.64
N GLY A 120 33.10 22.16 -7.67
CA GLY A 120 33.19 21.77 -9.08
C GLY A 120 32.30 20.59 -9.48
N GLN A 121 31.29 20.23 -8.67
CA GLN A 121 30.38 19.13 -8.99
C GLN A 121 29.19 19.61 -9.82
N VAL A 122 29.04 19.07 -11.03
CA VAL A 122 27.86 19.34 -11.86
C VAL A 122 26.63 18.66 -11.25
N VAL A 123 25.71 19.47 -10.74
CA VAL A 123 24.41 19.02 -10.24
C VAL A 123 23.49 18.84 -11.44
N ARG A 124 23.34 17.59 -11.92
CA ARG A 124 22.24 17.27 -12.84
C ARG A 124 20.92 17.40 -12.08
N GLU A 125 19.98 18.17 -12.61
CA GLU A 125 18.66 18.34 -11.99
C GLU A 125 18.01 16.97 -11.79
N ALA A 126 17.73 16.64 -10.53
CA ALA A 126 17.00 15.43 -10.21
C ALA A 126 15.52 15.70 -10.46
N SER A 127 14.95 15.06 -11.48
CA SER A 127 13.51 15.14 -11.75
C SER A 127 12.69 14.68 -10.52
N PRO A 128 11.58 15.37 -10.19
CA PRO A 128 10.66 14.94 -9.15
C PRO A 128 10.19 13.51 -9.44
N ALA A 129 10.24 12.63 -8.44
CA ALA A 129 9.83 11.22 -8.58
C ALA A 129 8.36 11.05 -8.98
N THR A 130 7.59 12.14 -8.93
CA THR A 130 6.23 12.24 -9.40
C THR A 130 6.15 13.48 -10.28
N SER A 131 6.46 13.35 -11.57
CA SER A 131 5.65 14.07 -12.55
C SER A 131 4.22 13.66 -12.27
N GLU A 132 3.26 14.59 -12.22
CA GLU A 132 1.83 14.32 -12.07
C GLU A 132 1.30 13.43 -13.21
N LYS A 133 1.70 12.16 -13.26
CA LYS A 133 0.93 11.13 -13.90
C LYS A 133 -0.09 10.77 -12.85
N GLY A 134 -1.21 11.49 -12.87
CA GLY A 134 -2.44 10.99 -12.30
C GLY A 134 -2.56 9.55 -12.79
N VAL A 135 -2.42 8.58 -11.88
CA VAL A 135 -2.69 7.19 -12.19
C VAL A 135 -4.18 7.19 -12.49
N LYS A 136 -4.55 7.23 -13.78
CA LYS A 136 -5.90 6.91 -14.23
C LYS A 136 -6.10 5.47 -13.79
N ILE A 137 -6.70 5.31 -12.63
CA ILE A 137 -7.21 4.02 -12.19
C ILE A 137 -8.31 3.73 -13.20
N ASN A 138 -7.99 2.94 -14.22
CA ASN A 138 -9.00 2.35 -15.08
C ASN A 138 -9.75 1.36 -14.19
N ALA A 139 -10.73 1.85 -13.42
CA ALA A 139 -11.77 1.00 -12.88
C ALA A 139 -12.33 0.23 -14.08
N ALA A 140 -12.20 -1.10 -14.05
CA ALA A 140 -12.62 -1.95 -15.14
C ALA A 140 -14.11 -1.69 -15.43
N ALA A 141 -14.40 -1.01 -16.54
CA ALA A 141 -15.75 -0.87 -17.04
C ALA A 141 -16.29 -2.26 -17.41
N PRO A 142 -17.57 -2.57 -17.10
CA PRO A 142 -18.19 -3.84 -17.48
C PRO A 142 -18.16 -3.99 -19.00
N LYS A 143 -17.74 -5.17 -19.48
CA LYS A 143 -17.58 -5.49 -20.91
C LYS A 143 -18.88 -5.22 -21.67
N ALA A 144 -18.84 -4.29 -22.63
CA ALA A 144 -19.93 -4.04 -23.56
C ALA A 144 -20.15 -5.23 -24.51
N ALA A 145 -21.41 -5.67 -24.62
CA ALA A 145 -21.85 -6.72 -25.54
C ALA A 145 -21.83 -6.22 -27.00
N LYS A 146 -21.32 -7.05 -27.92
CA LYS A 146 -21.35 -6.79 -29.36
C LYS A 146 -22.80 -6.79 -29.87
N LYS A 147 -23.21 -5.68 -30.51
CA LYS A 147 -24.46 -5.55 -31.26
C LYS A 147 -24.22 -6.02 -32.70
N VAL A 148 -24.85 -7.13 -33.10
CA VAL A 148 -24.94 -7.54 -34.51
C VAL A 148 -26.41 -7.40 -34.88
N VAL A 149 -26.71 -6.52 -35.83
CA VAL A 149 -28.06 -6.21 -36.30
C VAL A 149 -28.19 -6.84 -37.68
N SER A 150 -29.02 -7.88 -37.81
CA SER A 150 -29.47 -8.41 -39.10
C SER A 150 -30.89 -7.91 -39.36
N SER A 151 -31.08 -7.30 -40.52
CA SER A 151 -32.30 -6.60 -40.97
C SER A 151 -33.29 -7.53 -41.72
N GLU A 152 -33.33 -8.81 -41.36
CA GLU A 152 -34.22 -9.80 -41.97
C GLU A 152 -35.33 -10.20 -40.99
N LYS A 153 -36.56 -10.40 -41.50
CA LYS A 153 -37.75 -10.74 -40.70
C LYS A 153 -37.50 -12.03 -39.90
N PRO A 154 -37.56 -12.00 -38.55
CA PRO A 154 -37.27 -13.19 -37.73
C PRO A 154 -38.15 -14.40 -38.03
N SER A 155 -37.54 -15.59 -38.10
CA SER A 155 -38.23 -16.88 -38.31
C SER A 155 -38.08 -17.80 -37.10
N ASP A 156 -38.79 -18.94 -37.09
CA ASP A 156 -38.81 -19.91 -35.98
C ASP A 156 -37.43 -20.43 -35.54
N LYS A 157 -36.40 -20.27 -36.36
CA LYS A 157 -35.02 -20.66 -36.03
C LYS A 157 -34.31 -19.68 -35.10
N ASN A 158 -34.76 -18.42 -35.03
CA ASN A 158 -34.09 -17.36 -34.28
C ASN A 158 -34.36 -17.46 -32.77
N THR A 159 -33.47 -16.96 -31.94
CA THR A 159 -33.65 -17.00 -30.48
C THR A 159 -34.64 -15.93 -30.00
N VAL A 160 -35.26 -16.12 -28.83
CA VAL A 160 -36.25 -15.18 -28.27
C VAL A 160 -35.65 -13.77 -28.10
N ALA A 161 -34.36 -13.69 -27.75
CA ALA A 161 -33.67 -12.41 -27.57
C ALA A 161 -33.52 -11.63 -28.88
N GLU A 162 -33.24 -12.32 -29.99
CA GLU A 162 -33.12 -11.72 -31.32
C GLU A 162 -34.49 -11.22 -31.83
N ILE A 163 -35.57 -11.98 -31.58
CA ILE A 163 -36.93 -11.57 -31.94
C ILE A 163 -37.37 -10.33 -31.14
N LYS A 164 -37.12 -10.30 -29.83
CA LYS A 164 -37.41 -9.12 -28.98
C LYS A 164 -36.59 -7.90 -29.39
N ALA A 165 -35.33 -8.09 -29.76
CA ALA A 165 -34.47 -7.01 -30.27
C ALA A 165 -34.97 -6.43 -31.60
N TYR A 166 -35.51 -7.26 -32.50
CA TYR A 166 -36.14 -6.82 -33.74
C TYR A 166 -37.45 -6.05 -33.50
N LEU A 167 -38.35 -6.58 -32.67
CA LEU A 167 -39.63 -5.92 -32.35
C LEU A 167 -39.43 -4.56 -31.68
N SER A 168 -38.51 -4.48 -30.72
CA SER A 168 -38.17 -3.20 -30.06
C SER A 168 -37.48 -2.22 -31.01
N ALA A 169 -36.68 -2.68 -31.96
CA ALA A 169 -36.09 -1.81 -32.99
C ALA A 169 -37.15 -1.25 -33.95
N ASN A 170 -38.24 -1.98 -34.19
CA ASN A 170 -39.37 -1.55 -35.01
C ASN A 170 -40.49 -0.87 -34.21
N GLY A 171 -40.30 -0.66 -32.90
CA GLY A 171 -41.27 0.06 -32.04
C GLY A 171 -42.57 -0.69 -31.78
N ILE A 172 -42.57 -2.03 -31.87
CA ILE A 172 -43.74 -2.86 -31.55
C ILE A 172 -43.64 -3.28 -30.08
N ASP A 173 -44.64 -2.90 -29.28
CA ASP A 173 -44.72 -3.28 -27.87
C ASP A 173 -45.12 -4.75 -27.70
N PHE A 174 -44.41 -5.47 -26.83
CA PHE A 174 -44.70 -6.86 -26.50
C PHE A 174 -44.61 -7.08 -24.99
N PRO A 175 -45.40 -8.01 -24.42
CA PRO A 175 -45.33 -8.33 -23.00
C PRO A 175 -43.99 -9.01 -22.67
N ALA A 176 -43.37 -8.63 -21.55
CA ALA A 176 -42.05 -9.13 -21.16
C ALA A 176 -41.99 -10.66 -20.99
N SER A 177 -43.12 -11.28 -20.60
CA SER A 177 -43.32 -12.72 -20.39
C SER A 177 -43.71 -13.50 -21.65
N ALA A 178 -43.86 -12.84 -22.80
CA ALA A 178 -44.34 -13.48 -24.03
C ALA A 178 -43.44 -14.66 -24.45
N LYS A 179 -44.07 -15.75 -24.87
CA LYS A 179 -43.38 -16.94 -25.39
C LYS A 179 -42.94 -16.71 -26.84
N LYS A 180 -41.99 -17.52 -27.31
CA LYS A 180 -41.41 -17.40 -28.65
C LYS A 180 -42.46 -17.32 -29.77
N ALA A 181 -43.49 -18.16 -29.70
CA ALA A 181 -44.57 -18.21 -30.69
C ALA A 181 -45.41 -16.91 -30.72
N GLU A 182 -45.69 -16.33 -29.55
CA GLU A 182 -46.45 -15.08 -29.43
C GLU A 182 -45.65 -13.88 -29.97
N LEU A 183 -44.34 -13.88 -29.74
CA LEU A 183 -43.44 -12.85 -30.27
C LEU A 183 -43.28 -12.96 -31.79
N LEU A 184 -43.28 -14.17 -32.34
CA LEU A 184 -43.19 -14.38 -33.79
C LEU A 184 -44.47 -13.95 -34.52
N ALA A 185 -45.63 -14.03 -33.85
CA ALA A 185 -46.89 -13.54 -34.39
C ALA A 185 -46.96 -12.00 -34.49
N LEU A 186 -46.08 -11.28 -33.78
CA LEU A 186 -45.98 -9.81 -33.77
C LEU A 186 -44.93 -9.27 -34.76
N VAL A 187 -44.14 -10.16 -35.38
CA VAL A 187 -43.07 -9.87 -36.35
C VAL A 187 -43.62 -9.81 -37.78
#